data_AF-A0A5P8E702-F1
#
_entry.id   AF-A0A5P8E702-F1
#
_cell.length_a   1.000
_cell.length_b   1.000
_cell.length_c   1.000
_cell.angle_alpha   90.00
_cell.angle_beta   90.00
_cell.angle_gamma   90.00
#
_symmetry.space_group_name_H-M   'P 1'
#
loop_
_entity.id
_entity.type
_entity.pdbx_description
1 polymer ?
#
loop_
_entity_poly.entity_id
_entity_poly.type
_entity_poly.pdbx_seq_one_letter_code
_entity_poly.pdbx_strand_id
1 'polypeptide(L)'
;MNCQAKALELKEFLLKIYRCKKKFELLVIDKKPKTRAGVYNIEKQRIRVYSKWSCCMSLKEIAIHEYAHHIHETEKRKNPNRRQERAHGQEFWRIYSALCCKAAQMGLYVDKHIADIVT
;
A
#
# COMPACT_ATOMS: atom_id res chain seq x y z
N MET A 1 -12.67 -17.83 -1.33
CA MET A 1 -12.92 -16.38 -1.10
C MET A 1 -12.82 -15.63 -2.42
N ASN A 2 -13.84 -14.83 -2.75
CA ASN A 2 -13.91 -13.99 -3.95
C ASN A 2 -12.84 -12.86 -3.91
N CYS A 3 -12.15 -12.60 -5.02
CA CYS A 3 -11.16 -11.52 -5.14
C CYS A 3 -11.77 -10.13 -4.87
N GLN A 4 -13.04 -9.92 -5.20
CA GLN A 4 -13.75 -8.67 -4.94
C GLN A 4 -13.94 -8.41 -3.45
N ALA A 5 -14.31 -9.43 -2.67
CA ALA A 5 -14.45 -9.31 -1.22
C ALA A 5 -13.11 -8.93 -0.57
N LYS A 6 -12.01 -9.62 -0.95
CA LYS A 6 -10.67 -9.28 -0.47
C LYS A 6 -10.25 -7.85 -0.83
N ALA A 7 -10.62 -7.39 -2.02
CA ALA A 7 -10.32 -6.03 -2.45
C ALA A 7 -11.07 -4.98 -1.60
N LEU A 8 -12.33 -5.25 -1.26
CA LEU A 8 -13.11 -4.38 -0.38
C LEU A 8 -12.51 -4.36 1.03
N GLU A 9 -12.23 -5.52 1.61
CA GLU A 9 -11.60 -5.65 2.94
C GLU A 9 -10.26 -4.90 3.03
N LEU A 10 -9.37 -5.08 2.03
CA LEU A 10 -8.09 -4.38 1.98
C LEU A 10 -8.28 -2.87 1.84
N LYS A 11 -9.24 -2.43 1.03
CA LYS A 11 -9.52 -1.00 0.86
C LYS A 11 -10.03 -0.38 2.16
N GLU A 12 -10.93 -1.03 2.87
CA GLU A 12 -11.42 -0.58 4.18
C GLU A 12 -10.29 -0.54 5.20
N PHE A 13 -9.42 -1.56 5.21
CA PHE A 13 -8.21 -1.58 6.04
C PHE A 13 -7.32 -0.37 5.78
N LEU A 14 -7.00 -0.06 4.53
CA LEU A 14 -6.17 1.12 4.18
C LEU A 14 -6.83 2.43 4.63
N LEU A 15 -8.14 2.56 4.43
CA LEU A 15 -8.89 3.76 4.82
C LEU A 15 -9.03 3.92 6.33
N LYS A 16 -9.03 2.82 7.10
CA LYS A 16 -8.94 2.85 8.57
C LYS A 16 -7.59 3.38 9.04
N ILE A 17 -6.49 2.97 8.39
CA ILE A 17 -5.15 3.48 8.69
C ILE A 17 -5.07 4.97 8.36
N TYR A 18 -5.41 5.37 7.15
CA TYR A 18 -5.39 6.76 6.73
C TYR A 18 -6.47 7.03 5.69
N ARG A 19 -7.26 8.08 5.89
CA ARG A 19 -8.29 8.48 4.93
C ARG A 19 -7.68 9.48 3.94
N CYS A 20 -7.19 8.97 2.80
CA CYS A 20 -6.63 9.81 1.75
C CYS A 20 -7.66 10.80 1.14
N LYS A 21 -7.14 11.91 0.61
CA LYS A 21 -7.90 13.00 0.01
C LYS A 21 -8.42 12.67 -1.39
N LYS A 22 -7.70 11.82 -2.12
CA LYS A 22 -8.08 11.40 -3.49
C LYS A 22 -8.61 9.97 -3.46
N LYS A 23 -9.64 9.72 -4.27
CA LYS A 23 -10.23 8.38 -4.39
C LYS A 23 -9.25 7.46 -5.12
N PHE A 24 -9.31 6.17 -4.81
CA PHE A 24 -8.56 5.15 -5.53
C PHE A 24 -9.39 3.87 -5.68
N GLU A 25 -9.03 3.09 -6.70
CA GLU A 25 -9.53 1.74 -6.93
C GLU A 25 -8.52 0.73 -6.38
N LEU A 26 -8.99 -0.34 -5.73
CA LEU A 26 -8.14 -1.44 -5.29
C LEU A 26 -8.64 -2.72 -5.94
N LEU A 27 -7.73 -3.45 -6.59
CA LEU A 27 -8.01 -4.76 -7.17
C LEU A 27 -7.07 -5.81 -6.57
N VAL A 28 -7.66 -6.92 -6.14
CA VAL A 28 -6.90 -8.14 -5.84
C VAL A 28 -6.96 -9.04 -7.06
N ILE A 29 -5.79 -9.43 -7.55
CA ILE A 29 -5.64 -10.23 -8.78
C ILE A 29 -5.11 -11.61 -8.39
N ASP A 30 -5.90 -12.65 -8.68
CA ASP A 30 -5.54 -14.04 -8.39
C ASP A 30 -4.64 -14.70 -9.45
N LYS A 31 -3.55 -14.01 -9.74
CA LYS A 31 -2.52 -14.43 -10.69
C LYS A 31 -1.16 -14.36 -10.04
N LYS A 32 -0.30 -15.36 -10.28
CA LYS A 32 1.12 -15.30 -9.89
C LYS A 32 1.84 -14.34 -10.83
N PRO A 33 2.33 -13.19 -10.36
CA PRO A 33 3.02 -12.23 -11.21
C PRO A 33 4.49 -12.67 -11.36
N LYS A 34 5.14 -12.23 -12.44
CA LYS A 34 6.55 -12.58 -12.72
C LYS A 34 7.55 -11.70 -11.98
N THR A 35 7.21 -10.44 -11.69
CA THR A 35 8.21 -9.42 -11.32
C THR A 35 7.88 -8.60 -10.08
N ARG A 36 6.61 -8.47 -9.68
CA ARG A 36 6.21 -7.57 -8.59
C ARG A 36 4.96 -8.03 -7.86
N ALA A 37 4.92 -7.78 -6.56
CA ALA A 37 3.85 -8.15 -5.64
C ALA A 37 2.60 -7.26 -5.78
N GLY A 38 2.82 -5.99 -6.14
CA GLY A 38 1.80 -4.99 -6.34
C GLY A 38 2.19 -3.98 -7.42
N VAL A 39 1.24 -3.12 -7.79
CA VAL A 39 1.51 -1.92 -8.60
C VAL A 39 0.43 -0.86 -8.39
N TYR A 40 0.87 0.37 -8.15
CA TYR A 40 0.05 1.57 -8.28
C TYR A 40 0.12 2.14 -9.71
N ASN A 41 -1.04 2.29 -10.34
CA ASN A 41 -1.21 2.97 -11.61
C ASN A 41 -1.71 4.40 -11.37
N ILE A 42 -0.86 5.37 -11.70
CA ILE A 42 -1.12 6.81 -11.47
C ILE A 42 -2.32 7.30 -12.28
N GLU A 43 -2.38 6.99 -13.58
CA GLU A 43 -3.41 7.48 -14.50
C GLU A 43 -4.82 7.08 -14.06
N LYS A 44 -4.96 5.84 -13.57
CA LYS A 44 -6.24 5.29 -13.10
C LYS A 44 -6.45 5.43 -11.60
N GLN A 45 -5.47 5.95 -10.86
CA GLN A 45 -5.44 5.97 -9.40
C GLN A 45 -5.81 4.58 -8.83
N ARG A 46 -5.14 3.54 -9.35
CA ARG A 46 -5.52 2.15 -9.10
C ARG A 46 -4.37 1.37 -8.48
N ILE A 47 -4.66 0.75 -7.35
CA ILE A 47 -3.80 -0.22 -6.68
C ILE A 47 -4.17 -1.62 -7.16
N ARG A 48 -3.17 -2.39 -7.57
CA ARG A 48 -3.31 -3.82 -7.87
C ARG A 48 -2.40 -4.60 -6.93
N VAL A 49 -2.97 -5.60 -6.26
CA VAL A 49 -2.26 -6.52 -5.37
C VAL A 49 -2.42 -7.93 -5.90
N TYR A 50 -1.33 -8.68 -6.04
CA TYR A 50 -1.37 -10.05 -6.56
C TYR A 50 -1.44 -11.07 -5.42
N SER A 51 -2.55 -11.81 -5.31
CA SER A 51 -2.78 -12.72 -4.17
C SER A 51 -1.92 -13.97 -4.16
N LYS A 52 -1.40 -14.37 -5.32
CA LYS A 52 -0.49 -15.53 -5.47
C LYS A 52 0.98 -15.15 -5.42
N TRP A 53 1.30 -13.95 -4.93
CA TRP A 53 2.69 -13.60 -4.64
C TRP A 53 3.18 -14.48 -3.49
N SER A 54 4.16 -15.34 -3.77
CA SER A 54 4.62 -16.37 -2.84
C SER A 54 5.84 -15.96 -2.02
N CYS A 55 6.26 -14.69 -2.10
CA CYS A 55 7.41 -14.18 -1.35
C CYS A 55 6.93 -13.54 -0.04
N CYS A 56 7.86 -13.37 0.91
CA CYS A 56 7.77 -13.01 2.32
C CYS A 56 6.85 -11.85 2.77
N MET A 57 6.09 -11.22 1.88
CA MET A 57 5.20 -10.10 2.20
C MET A 57 3.74 -10.52 2.26
N SER A 58 3.03 -10.02 3.27
CA SER A 58 1.58 -10.20 3.37
C SER A 58 0.82 -9.33 2.37
N LEU A 59 -0.44 -9.67 2.05
CA LEU A 59 -1.27 -8.81 1.19
C LEU A 59 -1.51 -7.42 1.77
N LYS A 60 -1.58 -7.32 3.11
CA LYS A 60 -1.72 -6.04 3.81
C LYS A 60 -0.47 -5.19 3.62
N GLU A 61 0.71 -5.78 3.75
CA GLU A 61 1.99 -5.08 3.54
C GLU A 61 2.13 -4.60 2.10
N ILE A 62 1.84 -5.45 1.12
CA ILE A 62 1.83 -5.06 -0.30
C ILE A 62 0.83 -3.92 -0.53
N ALA A 63 -0.38 -4.01 0.05
CA ALA A 63 -1.37 -2.95 -0.08
C ALA A 63 -0.91 -1.64 0.56
N ILE A 64 -0.28 -1.66 1.74
CA ILE A 64 0.30 -0.45 2.36
C ILE A 64 1.38 0.15 1.47
N HIS A 65 2.24 -0.67 0.87
CA HIS A 65 3.29 -0.22 -0.04
C HIS A 65 2.71 0.55 -1.23
N GLU A 66 1.75 -0.05 -1.94
CA GLU A 66 1.12 0.61 -3.08
C GLU A 66 0.25 1.81 -2.68
N TYR A 67 -0.29 1.80 -1.46
CA TYR A 67 -1.04 2.92 -0.91
C TYR A 67 -0.14 4.11 -0.56
N ALA A 68 1.08 3.86 -0.10
CA ALA A 68 2.09 4.89 0.09
C ALA A 68 2.42 5.60 -1.23
N HIS A 69 2.55 4.85 -2.35
CA HIS A 69 2.70 5.45 -3.69
C HIS A 69 1.51 6.34 -4.07
N HIS A 70 0.28 5.90 -3.77
CA HIS A 70 -0.92 6.71 -4.03
C HIS A 70 -0.91 8.03 -3.25
N ILE A 71 -0.63 8.00 -1.95
CA ILE A 71 -0.59 9.20 -1.09
C ILE A 71 0.57 10.11 -1.51
N HIS A 72 1.74 9.52 -1.80
CA HIS A 72 2.88 10.29 -2.30
C HIS A 72 2.51 11.03 -3.58
N GLU A 73 1.99 10.32 -4.58
CA GLU A 73 1.60 10.93 -5.86
C GLU A 73 0.52 12.01 -5.71
N THR A 74 -0.51 11.75 -4.92
CA THR A 74 -1.73 12.57 -4.93
C THR A 74 -1.80 13.66 -3.87
N GLU A 75 -0.96 13.58 -2.84
CA GLU A 75 -1.04 14.51 -1.69
C GLU A 75 0.30 15.11 -1.26
N LYS A 76 1.42 14.44 -1.54
CA LYS A 76 2.73 14.81 -0.97
C LYS A 76 3.82 15.11 -2.00
N ARG A 77 3.59 14.80 -3.28
CA ARG A 77 4.50 15.14 -4.38
C ARG A 77 4.73 16.65 -4.38
N LYS A 78 6.00 17.04 -4.38
CA LYS A 78 6.42 18.45 -4.34
C LYS A 78 6.75 18.97 -5.73
N ASN A 79 7.20 18.09 -6.60
CA ASN A 79 7.65 18.42 -7.94
C ASN A 79 6.67 17.90 -9.01
N PRO A 80 6.19 18.77 -9.91
CA PRO A 80 5.34 18.35 -11.02
C PRO A 80 6.06 17.44 -12.02
N ASN A 81 7.39 17.55 -12.14
CA ASN A 81 8.17 16.65 -12.98
C ASN A 81 8.50 15.36 -12.23
N ARG A 82 7.77 14.29 -12.58
CA ARG A 82 7.92 12.97 -11.94
C ARG A 82 9.32 12.39 -11.98
N ARG A 83 10.13 12.73 -12.99
CA ARG A 83 11.50 12.21 -13.14
C ARG A 83 12.45 12.74 -12.07
N GLN A 84 12.08 13.81 -11.37
CA GLN A 84 12.90 14.45 -10.35
C GLN A 84 12.66 13.87 -8.94
N GLU A 85 11.62 13.06 -8.74
CA GLU A 85 11.36 12.36 -7.49
C GLU A 85 11.44 10.85 -7.69
N ARG A 86 12.29 10.17 -6.91
CA ARG A 86 12.38 8.70 -6.92
C ARG A 86 11.10 8.10 -6.32
N ALA A 87 10.61 7.02 -6.92
CA ALA A 87 9.44 6.28 -6.43
C ALA A 87 9.62 5.80 -4.98
N HIS A 88 10.82 5.38 -4.61
CA HIS A 88 11.19 4.98 -3.24
C HIS A 88 12.19 5.96 -2.61
N GLY A 89 11.91 7.26 -2.78
CA GLY A 89 12.67 8.33 -2.14
C GLY A 89 12.34 8.52 -0.66
N GLN A 90 12.96 9.51 -0.02
CA GLN A 90 12.77 9.80 1.40
C GLN A 90 11.30 10.02 1.79
N GLU A 91 10.54 10.76 0.97
CA GLU A 91 9.12 11.03 1.25
C GLU A 91 8.27 9.76 1.19
N PHE A 92 8.53 8.86 0.24
CA PHE A 92 7.86 7.56 0.18
C PHE A 92 8.09 6.78 1.48
N TRP A 93 9.34 6.66 1.93
CA TRP A 93 9.66 5.90 3.14
C TRP A 93 9.05 6.51 4.40
N ARG A 94 8.99 7.83 4.50
CA ARG A 94 8.29 8.51 5.60
C ARG A 94 6.80 8.17 5.62
N ILE A 95 6.14 8.18 4.47
CA ILE A 95 4.72 7.83 4.34
C ILE A 95 4.50 6.35 4.67
N TYR A 96 5.28 5.47 4.03
CA TYR A 96 5.17 4.02 4.22
C TYR A 96 5.36 3.63 5.68
N SER A 97 6.44 4.08 6.33
CA SER A 97 6.72 3.77 7.74
C SER A 97 5.64 4.32 8.67
N ALA A 98 5.10 5.50 8.41
CA ALA A 98 3.99 6.06 9.19
C ALA A 98 2.71 5.22 9.06
N LEU A 99 2.38 4.74 7.84
CA LEU A 99 1.24 3.86 7.61
C LEU A 99 1.41 2.51 8.32
N CYS A 100 2.58 1.88 8.21
CA CYS A 100 2.89 0.62 8.90
C CYS A 100 2.80 0.78 10.42
N CYS A 101 3.40 1.82 10.98
CA CYS A 101 3.37 2.11 12.42
C CYS A 101 1.92 2.30 12.90
N LYS A 102 1.13 3.12 12.21
CA LYS A 102 -0.27 3.34 12.57
C LYS A 102 -1.11 2.06 12.45
N ALA A 103 -0.89 1.24 11.42
CA ALA A 103 -1.56 -0.05 11.28
C ALA A 103 -1.22 -1.01 12.44
N ALA A 104 0.02 -1.00 12.91
CA ALA A 104 0.48 -1.80 14.04
C ALA A 104 -0.11 -1.32 15.38
N GLN A 105 -0.09 -0.01 15.65
CA GLN A 105 -0.70 0.57 16.85
C GLN A 105 -2.20 0.30 16.94
N MET A 106 -2.89 0.17 15.80
CA MET A 106 -4.31 -0.20 15.74
C MET A 106 -4.56 -1.71 15.85
N GLY A 107 -3.52 -2.54 15.95
CA GLY A 107 -3.63 -4.01 15.92
C GLY A 107 -4.10 -4.58 14.58
N LEU A 108 -4.11 -3.78 13.52
CA LEU A 108 -4.61 -4.18 12.20
C LEU A 108 -3.55 -4.88 11.34
N TYR A 109 -2.27 -4.68 11.69
CA TYR A 109 -1.10 -5.25 11.04
C TYR A 109 -0.09 -5.66 12.11
N VAL A 110 0.21 -6.96 12.20
CA VAL A 110 1.18 -7.48 13.16
C VAL A 110 2.26 -8.18 12.36
N ASP A 111 3.47 -7.65 12.45
CA ASP A 111 4.69 -8.33 12.03
C ASP A 111 5.55 -8.52 13.28
N LYS A 112 6.12 -9.70 13.46
CA LYS A 112 6.91 -10.04 14.66
C LYS A 112 8.09 -9.10 14.89
N HIS A 113 8.70 -8.59 13.83
CA HIS A 113 9.85 -7.68 13.94
C HIS A 113 9.42 -6.25 14.29
N ILE A 114 8.16 -5.92 14.04
CA ILE A 114 7.60 -4.59 14.31
C ILE A 114 6.91 -4.58 15.67
N ALA A 115 6.14 -5.61 16.00
CA ALA A 115 5.39 -5.72 17.25
C ALA A 115 6.28 -5.40 18.46
N ASP A 116 7.42 -6.08 18.59
CA ASP A 116 8.38 -5.89 19.69
C ASP A 116 8.94 -4.45 19.84
N ILE A 117 8.76 -3.59 18.83
CA ILE A 117 9.23 -2.19 18.82
C ILE A 117 8.09 -1.20 19.11
N VAL A 118 6.85 -1.49 18.65
CA VAL A 118 5.71 -0.55 18.71
C VAL A 118 4.60 -0.92 19.69
N THR A 119 4.59 -2.14 20.25
CA THR A 119 3.72 -2.54 21.38
C THR A 119 4.49 -2.51 22.68
#